data_AF-A0A6A0BFX3-F1
#
_entry.id   AF-A0A6A0BFX3-F1
#
_cell.length_a   1.000
_cell.length_b   1.000
_cell.length_c   1.000
_cell.angle_alpha   90.00
_cell.angle_beta   90.00
_cell.angle_gamma   90.00
#
_symmetry.space_group_name_H-M   'P 1'
#
loop_
_entity.id
_entity.type
_entity.pdbx_description
1 polymer ?
#
loop_
_entity_poly.entity_id
_entity_poly.type
_entity_poly.pdbx_seq_one_letter_code
_entity_poly.pdbx_strand_id
1 'polypeptide(L)'
;MNTNEQIISIIINRRKELGLSLSEVARRMNIPKSTLSRYENQQRQFPLDLIQTISEALDLSSSQLLGLTQLSKKNKATEKTQIITETIEIMEKLDKNSQANILNFAKFEYAQAEKATKTNEIQNTAS
;
A
#
# COMPACT_ATOMS: atom_id res chain seq x y z
N MET A 1 -7.44 12.49 -8.05
CA MET A 1 -8.23 11.32 -8.46
C MET A 1 -7.75 10.89 -9.83
N ASN A 2 -7.73 9.58 -10.09
CA ASN A 2 -7.36 9.04 -11.40
C ASN A 2 -8.42 9.40 -12.45
N THR A 3 -7.98 9.66 -13.68
CA THR A 3 -8.86 9.80 -14.86
C THR A 3 -9.39 8.44 -15.31
N ASN A 4 -10.41 8.42 -16.18
CA ASN A 4 -10.93 7.16 -16.73
C ASN A 4 -9.86 6.34 -17.46
N GLU A 5 -8.99 7.00 -18.23
CA GLU A 5 -7.88 6.39 -18.94
C GLU A 5 -6.86 5.75 -17.97
N GLN A 6 -6.56 6.43 -16.87
CA GLN A 6 -5.70 5.89 -15.81
C GLN A 6 -6.35 4.70 -15.10
N ILE A 7 -7.65 4.78 -14.81
CA ILE A 7 -8.44 3.67 -14.24
C ILE A 7 -8.35 2.44 -15.15
N ILE A 8 -8.62 2.60 -16.45
CA ILE A 8 -8.53 1.51 -17.43
C ILE A 8 -7.11 0.93 -17.49
N SER A 9 -6.08 1.78 -17.50
CA SER A 9 -4.69 1.32 -17.51
C SER A 9 -4.35 0.47 -16.28
N ILE A 10 -4.81 0.88 -15.09
CA ILE A 10 -4.64 0.11 -13.84
C ILE A 10 -5.36 -1.24 -13.93
N ILE A 11 -6.61 -1.25 -14.41
CA ILE A 11 -7.41 -2.48 -14.60
C ILE A 11 -6.66 -3.47 -15.50
N ILE A 12 -6.20 -3.01 -16.67
CA ILE A 12 -5.51 -3.85 -17.66
C ILE A 12 -4.22 -4.42 -17.08
N ASN A 13 -3.41 -3.59 -16.42
CA ASN A 13 -2.13 -4.01 -15.85
C ASN A 13 -2.34 -5.03 -14.74
N ARG A 14 -3.24 -4.74 -13.79
CA ARG A 14 -3.52 -5.65 -12.68
C ARG A 14 -4.10 -6.99 -13.15
N ARG A 15 -4.99 -6.96 -14.14
CA ARG A 15 -5.52 -8.19 -14.76
C ARG A 15 -4.39 -9.06 -15.33
N LYS A 16 -3.43 -8.45 -16.03
CA LYS A 16 -2.27 -9.15 -16.61
C LYS A 16 -1.33 -9.70 -15.54
N GLU A 17 -1.06 -8.94 -14.47
CA GLU A 17 -0.25 -9.39 -13.32
C GLU A 17 -0.85 -10.64 -12.66
N LEU A 18 -2.18 -10.68 -12.54
CA LEU A 18 -2.90 -11.83 -11.99
C LEU A 18 -3.05 -13.00 -12.98
N GLY A 19 -2.56 -12.86 -14.22
CA GLY A 19 -2.73 -13.87 -15.27
C GLY A 19 -4.19 -14.10 -15.69
N LEU A 20 -5.08 -13.15 -15.41
CA LEU A 20 -6.52 -13.32 -15.65
C LEU A 20 -6.89 -12.98 -17.10
N SER A 21 -7.71 -13.83 -17.70
CA SER A 21 -8.31 -13.54 -19.00
C SER A 21 -9.42 -12.50 -18.87
N LEU A 22 -9.72 -11.80 -19.97
CA LEU A 22 -10.84 -10.86 -20.03
C LEU A 22 -12.18 -11.53 -19.68
N SER A 23 -12.37 -12.79 -20.10
CA SER A 23 -13.58 -13.56 -19.81
C SER A 23 -13.74 -13.84 -18.31
N GLU A 24 -12.63 -14.13 -17.63
CA GLU A 24 -12.63 -14.44 -16.19
C GLU A 24 -12.97 -13.20 -15.36
N VAL A 25 -12.39 -12.04 -15.68
CA VAL A 25 -12.74 -10.78 -15.01
C VAL A 25 -14.20 -10.39 -15.27
N ALA A 26 -14.67 -10.50 -16.52
CA ALA A 26 -16.05 -10.20 -16.86
C ALA A 26 -17.06 -11.09 -16.10
N ARG A 27 -16.73 -12.38 -15.94
CA ARG A 27 -17.51 -13.32 -15.13
C ARG A 27 -17.54 -12.92 -13.66
N ARG A 28 -16.40 -12.54 -13.06
CA ARG A 28 -16.33 -12.04 -11.67
C ARG A 28 -17.16 -10.78 -11.47
N MET A 29 -17.17 -9.90 -12.45
CA MET A 29 -17.96 -8.67 -12.45
C MET A 29 -19.44 -8.88 -12.79
N ASN A 30 -19.85 -10.09 -13.18
CA ASN A 30 -21.18 -10.38 -13.70
C ASN A 30 -21.60 -9.47 -14.87
N ILE A 31 -20.68 -9.23 -15.81
CA ILE A 31 -20.95 -8.46 -17.05
C ILE A 31 -20.57 -9.25 -18.30
N PRO A 32 -21.14 -8.95 -19.47
CA PRO A 32 -20.70 -9.55 -20.72
C PRO A 32 -19.22 -9.22 -21.02
N LYS A 33 -18.47 -10.20 -21.53
CA LYS A 33 -17.08 -10.00 -21.99
C LYS A 33 -16.95 -8.85 -22.99
N SER A 34 -17.92 -8.71 -23.89
CA SER A 34 -17.95 -7.63 -24.88
C SER A 34 -18.04 -6.25 -24.22
N THR A 35 -18.74 -6.13 -23.09
CA THR A 35 -18.82 -4.90 -22.30
C THR A 35 -17.45 -4.55 -21.71
N LEU A 36 -16.79 -5.50 -21.04
CA LEU A 36 -15.45 -5.27 -20.47
C LEU A 36 -14.42 -4.94 -21.56
N SER A 37 -14.51 -5.60 -22.72
CA SER A 37 -13.65 -5.29 -23.87
C SER A 37 -13.81 -3.85 -24.36
N ARG A 38 -15.05 -3.33 -24.41
CA ARG A 38 -15.30 -1.95 -24.83
C ARG A 38 -14.71 -0.95 -23.84
N TYR A 39 -14.64 -1.28 -22.55
CA TYR A 39 -13.97 -0.48 -21.55
C TYR A 39 -12.45 -0.50 -21.72
N GLU A 40 -11.82 -1.68 -21.83
CA GLU A 40 -10.36 -1.78 -22.01
C GLU A 40 -9.87 -1.09 -23.28
N ASN A 41 -10.68 -1.12 -24.35
CA ASN A 41 -10.37 -0.46 -25.62
C ASN A 41 -10.81 1.01 -25.68
N GLN A 42 -11.26 1.60 -24.56
CA GLN A 42 -11.73 2.98 -24.45
C GLN A 42 -12.89 3.35 -25.41
N GLN A 43 -13.57 2.36 -25.99
CA GLN A 43 -14.77 2.56 -26.82
C GLN A 43 -15.97 3.00 -25.99
N ARG A 44 -15.90 2.80 -24.67
CA ARG A 44 -16.88 3.28 -23.69
C ARG A 44 -16.14 3.67 -22.42
N GLN A 45 -16.56 4.77 -21.80
CA GLN A 45 -16.07 5.18 -20.49
C GLN A 45 -16.40 4.11 -19.44
N PHE A 46 -15.41 3.77 -18.62
CA PHE A 46 -15.62 2.88 -17.47
C PHE A 46 -16.50 3.58 -16.43
N PRO A 47 -17.63 3.00 -16.02
CA PRO A 47 -18.57 3.72 -15.17
C PRO A 47 -18.13 3.62 -13.69
N LEU A 48 -18.39 4.69 -12.92
CA LEU A 48 -17.92 4.81 -11.53
C LEU A 48 -18.62 3.86 -10.56
N ASP A 49 -19.85 3.47 -10.85
CA ASP A 49 -20.63 2.49 -10.09
C ASP A 49 -19.99 1.10 -10.09
N LEU A 50 -19.27 0.73 -11.15
CA LEU A 50 -18.55 -0.55 -11.26
C LEU A 50 -17.18 -0.56 -10.58
N ILE A 51 -16.73 0.56 -10.00
CA ILE A 51 -15.41 0.67 -9.34
C ILE A 51 -15.28 -0.34 -8.21
N GLN A 52 -16.30 -0.48 -7.36
CA GLN A 52 -16.26 -1.45 -6.26
C GLN A 52 -16.12 -2.88 -6.80
N THR A 53 -16.94 -3.23 -7.80
CA THR A 53 -17.00 -4.57 -8.37
C THR A 53 -15.70 -4.98 -9.08
N ILE A 54 -15.10 -4.08 -9.88
CA ILE A 54 -13.82 -4.39 -10.54
C ILE A 54 -12.67 -4.45 -9.53
N SER A 55 -12.70 -3.61 -8.49
CA SER A 55 -11.72 -3.63 -7.41
C SER A 55 -11.70 -4.99 -6.72
N GLU A 56 -12.86 -5.52 -6.34
CA GLU A 56 -12.99 -6.87 -5.77
C GLU A 56 -12.52 -7.96 -6.74
N ALA A 57 -12.90 -7.87 -8.01
CA ALA A 57 -12.52 -8.86 -9.02
C ALA A 57 -11.00 -8.96 -9.26
N LEU A 58 -10.27 -7.87 -9.01
CA LEU A 58 -8.84 -7.72 -9.26
C LEU A 58 -7.98 -7.61 -7.98
N ASP A 59 -8.56 -7.88 -6.81
CA ASP A 59 -7.87 -7.77 -5.52
C ASP A 59 -7.19 -6.39 -5.34
N LEU A 60 -7.99 -5.34 -5.60
CA LEU A 60 -7.65 -3.94 -5.41
C LEU A 60 -8.66 -3.29 -4.47
N SER A 61 -8.28 -2.19 -3.83
CA SER A 61 -9.24 -1.28 -3.21
C SER A 61 -9.75 -0.24 -4.22
N SER A 62 -10.99 0.22 -4.04
CA SER A 62 -11.54 1.32 -4.84
C SER A 62 -10.73 2.61 -4.68
N SER A 63 -10.11 2.82 -3.53
CA SER A 63 -9.22 3.97 -3.29
C SER A 63 -7.93 3.89 -4.12
N GLN A 64 -7.36 2.70 -4.33
CA GLN A 64 -6.24 2.51 -5.26
C GLN A 64 -6.65 2.85 -6.69
N LEU A 65 -7.83 2.36 -7.11
CA LEU A 65 -8.31 2.55 -8.47
C LEU A 65 -8.65 4.02 -8.77
N LEU A 66 -9.24 4.73 -7.81
CA LEU A 66 -9.58 6.16 -7.92
C LEU A 66 -8.39 7.09 -7.64
N GLY A 67 -7.21 6.56 -7.32
CA GLY A 67 -6.03 7.37 -6.99
C GLY A 67 -6.18 8.15 -5.69
N LEU A 68 -7.04 7.66 -4.80
CA LEU A 68 -7.27 8.19 -3.46
C LEU A 68 -6.28 7.62 -2.43
N THR A 69 -5.48 6.63 -2.81
CA THR A 69 -4.36 6.14 -1.98
C THR A 69 -3.31 7.20 -1.70
N GLN A 70 -3.17 8.23 -2.54
CA GLN A 70 -2.32 9.39 -2.19
C GLN A 70 -2.96 10.29 -1.12
N LEU A 71 -4.29 10.24 -0.97
CA LEU A 71 -5.03 11.00 0.04
C LEU A 71 -5.17 10.21 1.36
N SER A 72 -5.18 8.87 1.31
CA SER A 72 -5.20 7.99 2.49
C SER A 72 -3.81 7.58 3.00
N LYS A 73 -2.74 7.70 2.20
CA LYS A 73 -1.35 7.68 2.71
C LYS A 73 -1.07 8.79 3.72
N LYS A 74 -1.89 9.85 3.76
CA LYS A 74 -1.82 10.88 4.80
C LYS A 74 -2.51 10.48 6.10
N ASN A 75 -3.45 9.56 6.10
CA ASN A 75 -4.31 9.34 7.27
C ASN A 75 -4.80 7.88 7.36
N LYS A 76 -4.20 7.10 8.29
CA LYS A 76 -4.77 5.96 9.05
C LYS A 76 -4.32 4.51 8.83
N ALA A 77 -3.42 4.15 7.92
CA ALA A 77 -2.87 2.78 7.92
C ALA A 77 -1.49 2.63 7.28
N THR A 78 -0.46 3.18 7.94
CA THR A 78 0.92 2.65 8.07
C THR A 78 1.76 3.76 8.69
N GLU A 79 1.71 3.95 10.00
CA GLU A 79 2.82 4.63 10.70
C GLU A 79 3.98 3.64 10.86
N LYS A 80 4.51 3.12 9.75
CA LYS A 80 5.96 3.03 9.70
C LYS A 80 6.40 4.46 9.45
N THR A 81 6.95 5.11 10.47
CA THR A 81 7.60 6.41 10.33
C THR A 81 8.46 6.38 9.07
N GLN A 82 8.49 7.43 8.26
CA GLN A 82 9.35 7.51 7.07
C GLN A 82 10.78 7.00 7.36
N ILE A 83 11.27 7.31 8.57
CA ILE A 83 12.52 6.81 9.16
C ILE A 83 12.59 5.28 9.21
N ILE A 84 11.56 4.58 9.67
CA ILE A 84 11.53 3.11 9.73
C ILE A 84 11.60 2.51 8.32
N THR A 85 10.85 3.08 7.38
CA THR A 85 10.84 2.61 5.99
C THR A 85 12.22 2.78 5.35
N GLU A 86 12.82 3.97 5.46
CA GLU A 86 14.15 4.26 4.94
C GLU A 86 15.24 3.42 5.62
N THR A 87 15.10 3.16 6.93
CA THR A 87 16.01 2.28 7.67
C THR A 87 16.00 0.86 7.13
N ILE A 88 14.82 0.29 6.84
CA ILE A 88 14.70 -1.07 6.27
C ILE A 88 15.36 -1.12 4.88
N GLU A 89 15.06 -0.16 4.02
CA GLU A 89 15.61 -0.10 2.65
C GLU A 89 17.13 0.01 2.62
N ILE A 90 17.73 0.74 3.55
CA ILE A 90 19.19 0.84 3.68
C ILE A 90 19.76 -0.46 4.23
N MET A 91 19.15 -1.03 5.29
CA MET A 91 19.62 -2.25 5.94
C MET A 91 19.68 -3.44 4.98
N GLU A 92 18.70 -3.58 4.08
CA GLU A 92 18.67 -4.65 3.06
C GLU A 92 19.84 -4.59 2.06
N LYS A 93 20.44 -3.41 1.86
CA LYS A 93 21.56 -3.19 0.93
C LYS A 93 22.94 -3.38 1.56
N LEU A 94 23.02 -3.52 2.89
CA LEU A 94 24.28 -3.63 3.62
C LEU A 94 24.72 -5.08 3.83
N ASP A 95 26.02 -5.28 4.07
CA ASP A 95 26.56 -6.57 4.45
C ASP A 95 26.22 -6.93 5.91
N LYS A 96 26.36 -8.22 6.25
CA LYS A 96 26.00 -8.75 7.58
C LYS A 96 26.74 -8.08 8.73
N ASN A 97 28.00 -7.67 8.55
CA ASN A 97 28.76 -7.02 9.62
C ASN A 97 28.22 -5.61 9.87
N SER A 98 27.96 -4.85 8.80
CA SER A 98 27.36 -3.52 8.88
C SER A 98 25.96 -3.55 9.49
N GLN A 99 25.13 -4.53 9.10
CA GLN A 99 23.81 -4.75 9.71
C GLN A 99 23.90 -5.05 11.22
N ALA A 100 24.84 -5.90 11.63
CA ALA A 100 25.04 -6.24 13.04
C ALA A 100 25.47 -5.02 13.87
N ASN A 101 26.35 -4.18 13.32
CA ASN A 101 26.79 -2.94 13.97
C ASN A 101 25.62 -1.97 14.18
N ILE A 102 24.78 -1.76 13.15
CA ILE A 102 23.60 -0.89 13.24
C ILE A 102 22.57 -1.43 14.25
N LEU A 103 22.33 -2.75 14.25
CA LEU A 103 21.43 -3.37 15.22
C LEU A 103 21.94 -3.21 16.66
N ASN A 104 23.25 -3.33 16.88
CA ASN A 104 23.84 -3.13 18.20
C ASN A 104 23.69 -1.68 18.67
N PHE A 105 23.86 -0.71 17.78
CA PHE A 105 23.60 0.69 18.08
C PHE A 105 22.12 0.94 18.42
N ALA A 106 21.19 0.42 17.63
CA ALA A 106 19.76 0.56 17.90
C ALA A 106 19.35 -0.04 19.27
N LYS A 107 19.93 -1.19 19.65
CA LYS A 107 19.74 -1.80 20.97
C LYS A 107 20.29 -0.93 22.11
N PHE A 108 21.45 -0.31 21.88
CA PHE A 108 22.04 0.61 22.85
C PHE A 108 21.14 1.82 23.11
N GLU A 109 20.69 2.50 22.05
CA GLU A 109 19.79 3.66 22.15
C GLU A 109 18.48 3.30 22.86
N TYR A 110 17.89 2.14 22.52
CA TYR A 110 16.69 1.64 23.19
C TYR A 110 16.89 1.48 24.70
N ALA A 111 18.01 0.86 25.11
CA ALA A 111 18.31 0.67 26.52
C ALA A 111 18.52 2.01 27.26
N GLN A 112 19.06 3.04 26.60
CA GLN A 112 19.21 4.37 27.17
C GLN A 112 17.85 5.06 27.37
N ALA A 113 16.95 4.95 26.39
CA ALA A 113 15.60 5.50 26.47
C ALA A 113 14.75 4.87 27.60
N GLU A 114 14.86 3.55 27.80
CA GLU A 114 14.17 2.86 28.90
C GLU A 114 14.71 3.23 30.30
N LYS A 115 16.00 3.51 30.42
CA LYS A 115 16.60 3.96 31.69
C LYS A 115 16.16 5.39 32.05
N ALA A 116 16.04 6.27 31.05
CA ALA A 116 15.59 7.64 31.23
C ALA A 116 14.12 7.71 31.69
N THR A 117 13.25 6.85 31.14
CA THR A 117 11.83 6.78 31.54
C THR A 117 11.67 6.32 32.99
N LYS A 118 12.42 5.30 33.43
CA LYS A 118 12.38 4.81 34.82
C LYS A 118 12.90 5.82 35.85
N THR A 119 13.81 6.72 35.46
CA THR A 119 14.37 7.73 36.37
C THR A 119 13.39 8.88 36.62
N ASN A 120 12.57 9.24 35.63
CA ASN A 120 11.56 10.30 35.74
C ASN A 120 10.33 9.87 36.56
N GLU A 121 9.98 8.59 36.58
CA GLU A 121 8.87 8.08 37.40
C GLU A 121 9.20 8.12 38.90
N ILE A 122 10.45 7.86 39.28
CA ILE A 122 10.90 7.85 40.68
C ILE A 122 10.93 9.28 41.28
N GLN A 123 11.19 10.30 40.46
CA GLN A 123 11.21 11.70 40.91
C GLN A 123 9.80 12.29 41.11
N ASN A 124 8.79 11.80 40.38
CA ASN A 124 7.40 12.27 40.49
C ASN A 124 6.59 11.60 41.60
N THR A 125 7.06 10.50 42.20
CA THR A 125 6.40 9.84 43.34
C THR A 125 6.95 10.26 44.71
N ALA A 126 7.97 11.12 44.74
CA ALA A 126 8.64 11.56 45.96
C ALA A 126 8.37 13.04 46.33
N SER A 127 7.33 13.66 45.76
CA SER A 127 6.83 15.00 46.13
C SER A 127 5.45 14.94 46.74
#